data_AF-A0A2T5GX05-F1
#
_entry.id   AF-A0A2T5GX05-F1
#
_cell.length_a   1.000
_cell.length_b   1.000
_cell.length_c   1.000
_cell.angle_alpha   90.00
_cell.angle_beta   90.00
_cell.angle_gamma   90.00
#
_symmetry.space_group_name_H-M   'P 1'
#
loop_
_entity.id
_entity.type
_entity.pdbx_description
1 polymer ?
#
loop_
_entity_poly.entity_id
_entity_poly.type
_entity_poly.pdbx_seq_one_letter_code
_entity_poly.pdbx_strand_id
1 'polypeptide(L)'
;MTAAQYGIGAYTIPEAASLIGMTAARLRRWLYGYEYDGGHDGERGTQPALWQPQYDVEADGQLLGFRDLVEARIVAALTKAHFGLPTIRACITAGRDLLGDERPFSTRAFKTDGRRLFLDITDGVQDPAMYDLKARQRVFRDVVMPSLSDLDFGPNAAERWWLVPGKRTIVADPERSFGQPIVAASGLLTARVVQELKAEGSVERVAKLYDLPVRAIRDALKFESDLQLRKAA
;
A
#
# COMPACT_ATOMS: atom_id res chain seq x y z
N MET A 1 -24.74 -9.95 -4.38
CA MET A 1 -24.74 -9.16 -3.13
C MET A 1 -23.51 -9.56 -2.35
N THR A 2 -22.44 -8.76 -2.43
CA THR A 2 -21.27 -8.90 -1.57
C THR A 2 -21.70 -8.54 -0.15
N ALA A 3 -21.45 -9.43 0.82
CA ALA A 3 -21.72 -9.14 2.22
C ALA A 3 -20.96 -7.87 2.64
N ALA A 4 -21.59 -6.99 3.42
CA ALA A 4 -20.96 -5.77 3.91
C ALA A 4 -19.67 -6.13 4.66
N GLN A 5 -18.53 -5.72 4.11
CA GLN A 5 -17.22 -5.93 4.72
C GLN A 5 -16.91 -4.75 5.64
N TYR A 6 -16.98 -4.99 6.95
CA TYR A 6 -16.55 -4.02 7.96
C TYR A 6 -15.05 -4.20 8.25
N GLY A 7 -14.40 -3.14 8.73
CA GLY A 7 -13.00 -3.20 9.15
C GLY A 7 -11.99 -3.40 8.01
N ILE A 8 -12.37 -3.08 6.76
CA ILE A 8 -11.46 -3.15 5.61
C ILE A 8 -10.74 -1.82 5.32
N GLY A 9 -11.04 -0.75 6.07
CA GLY A 9 -10.50 0.59 5.88
C GLY A 9 -11.04 1.26 4.62
N ALA A 10 -11.03 2.59 4.58
CA ALA A 10 -11.53 3.37 3.45
C ALA A 10 -10.55 4.49 3.11
N TYR A 11 -9.94 4.40 1.93
CA TYR A 11 -8.96 5.38 1.46
C TYR A 11 -9.39 5.95 0.12
N THR A 12 -9.36 7.27 -0.02
CA THR A 12 -9.43 7.89 -1.34
C THR A 12 -8.14 7.63 -2.12
N ILE A 13 -8.19 7.70 -3.46
CA ILE A 13 -7.00 7.54 -4.30
C ILE A 13 -5.88 8.52 -3.90
N PRO A 14 -6.12 9.83 -3.65
CA PRO A 14 -5.06 10.74 -3.24
C PRO A 14 -4.45 10.41 -1.88
N GLU A 15 -5.24 9.96 -0.91
CA GLU A 15 -4.74 9.53 0.40
C GLU A 15 -3.85 8.29 0.28
N ALA A 16 -4.33 7.26 -0.40
CA ALA A 16 -3.57 6.04 -0.65
C ALA A 16 -2.27 6.32 -1.41
N ALA A 17 -2.33 7.15 -2.45
CA ALA A 17 -1.16 7.53 -3.24
C ALA A 17 -0.11 8.28 -2.39
N SER A 18 -0.56 9.19 -1.52
CA SER A 18 0.31 9.91 -0.58
C SER A 18 0.96 9.00 0.46
N LEU A 19 0.20 8.03 1.01
CA LEU A 19 0.73 7.03 1.94
C LEU A 19 1.82 6.17 1.30
N ILE A 20 1.60 5.72 0.06
CA ILE A 20 2.55 4.88 -0.69
C ILE A 20 3.75 5.69 -1.23
N GLY A 21 3.56 6.98 -1.51
CA GLY A 21 4.57 7.84 -2.13
C GLY A 21 4.59 7.73 -3.66
N MET A 22 3.41 7.78 -4.28
CA MET A 22 3.24 7.85 -5.75
C MET A 22 2.18 8.89 -6.13
N THR A 23 2.00 9.13 -7.44
CA THR A 23 0.95 10.02 -7.92
C THR A 23 -0.43 9.35 -7.94
N ALA A 24 -1.47 10.12 -7.63
CA ALA A 24 -2.86 9.63 -7.65
C ALA A 24 -3.29 9.15 -9.04
N ALA A 25 -2.83 9.81 -10.11
CA ALA A 25 -3.11 9.41 -11.49
C ALA A 25 -2.56 8.00 -11.81
N ARG A 26 -1.35 7.70 -11.35
CA ARG A 26 -0.74 6.37 -11.53
C ARG A 26 -1.50 5.30 -10.76
N LEU A 27 -1.83 5.56 -9.50
CA LEU A 27 -2.63 4.63 -8.68
C LEU A 27 -4.00 4.36 -9.30
N ARG A 28 -4.67 5.40 -9.81
CA ARG A 28 -5.95 5.28 -10.51
C ARG A 28 -5.86 4.35 -11.71
N ARG A 29 -4.81 4.49 -12.54
CA ARG A 29 -4.56 3.60 -13.69
C ARG A 29 -4.35 2.15 -13.29
N TRP A 30 -3.76 1.89 -12.13
CA TRP A 30 -3.59 0.54 -11.61
C TRP A 30 -4.90 -0.09 -11.12
N LEU A 31 -5.77 0.70 -10.50
CA LEU A 31 -7.05 0.22 -9.96
C LEU A 31 -8.15 0.05 -11.01
N TYR A 32 -8.17 0.92 -12.02
CA TYR A 32 -9.29 1.02 -12.97
C TYR A 32 -8.89 0.80 -14.43
N GLY A 33 -7.60 0.62 -14.70
CA GLY A 33 -7.09 0.60 -16.07
C GLY A 33 -7.08 1.99 -16.71
N TYR A 34 -6.79 2.03 -18.01
CA TYR A 34 -6.81 3.25 -18.82
C TYR A 34 -6.83 2.92 -20.32
N GLU A 35 -7.32 3.85 -21.10
CA GLU A 35 -7.20 3.84 -22.56
C GLU A 35 -5.95 4.61 -22.99
N TYR A 36 -5.34 4.20 -24.10
CA TYR A 36 -4.23 4.90 -24.73
C TYR A 36 -4.38 4.91 -26.25
N ASP A 37 -3.98 6.02 -26.88
CA ASP A 37 -3.93 6.10 -28.34
C ASP A 37 -2.68 5.37 -28.85
N GLY A 38 -2.83 4.58 -29.93
CA GLY A 38 -1.76 3.80 -30.54
C GLY A 38 -0.73 4.61 -31.33
N GLY A 39 -0.78 5.94 -31.30
CA GLY A 39 0.09 6.82 -32.08
C GLY A 39 -0.35 6.94 -33.55
N HIS A 40 0.58 7.35 -34.41
CA HIS A 40 0.30 7.74 -35.80
C HIS A 40 -0.26 6.61 -36.69
N ASP A 41 0.06 5.34 -36.38
CA ASP A 41 -0.34 4.14 -37.16
C ASP A 41 -0.96 3.02 -36.27
N GLY A 42 -1.22 3.29 -34.99
CA GLY A 42 -1.68 2.28 -34.04
C GLY A 42 -3.14 2.45 -33.63
N GLU A 43 -3.83 1.34 -33.43
CA GLU A 43 -5.19 1.33 -32.88
C GLU A 43 -5.21 1.79 -31.43
N ARG A 44 -6.34 2.39 -31.00
CA ARG A 44 -6.59 2.67 -29.59
C ARG A 44 -6.55 1.37 -28.79
N GLY A 45 -5.76 1.35 -27.74
CA GLY A 45 -5.64 0.22 -26.82
C GLY A 45 -6.29 0.52 -25.47
N THR A 46 -6.68 -0.54 -24.77
CA THR A 46 -7.11 -0.46 -23.37
C THR A 46 -6.21 -1.32 -22.52
N GLN A 47 -5.76 -0.77 -21.40
CA GLN A 47 -5.02 -1.48 -20.37
C GLN A 47 -5.96 -1.77 -19.19
N PRO A 48 -6.19 -3.05 -18.81
CA PRO A 48 -7.08 -3.37 -17.70
C PRO A 48 -6.46 -3.03 -16.34
N ALA A 49 -7.27 -2.98 -15.29
CA ALA A 49 -6.81 -2.88 -13.91
C ALA A 49 -5.83 -4.00 -13.54
N LEU A 50 -4.90 -3.75 -12.62
CA LEU A 50 -3.99 -4.77 -12.09
C LEU A 50 -4.71 -5.74 -11.15
N TRP A 51 -5.67 -5.25 -10.37
CA TRP A 51 -6.53 -6.07 -9.51
C TRP A 51 -7.93 -5.49 -9.34
N GLN A 52 -8.85 -6.33 -8.87
CA GLN A 52 -10.19 -5.91 -8.52
C GLN A 52 -10.17 -5.17 -7.17
N PRO A 53 -10.59 -3.89 -7.09
CA PRO A 53 -10.67 -3.16 -5.82
C PRO A 53 -11.61 -3.82 -4.80
N GLN A 54 -11.41 -3.59 -3.50
CA GLN A 54 -12.29 -4.11 -2.42
C GLN A 54 -13.67 -3.45 -2.42
N TYR A 55 -13.72 -2.19 -2.83
CA TYR A 55 -14.96 -1.42 -2.97
C TYR A 55 -15.50 -1.52 -4.39
N ASP A 56 -16.83 -1.54 -4.48
CA ASP A 56 -17.52 -1.47 -5.76
C ASP A 56 -17.61 0.00 -6.20
N VAL A 57 -17.11 0.30 -7.40
CA VAL A 57 -17.02 1.69 -7.86
C VAL A 57 -18.40 2.33 -8.08
N GLU A 58 -19.41 1.54 -8.43
CA GLU A 58 -20.77 2.03 -8.69
C GLU A 58 -21.52 2.27 -7.38
N ALA A 59 -21.33 1.39 -6.40
CA ALA A 59 -22.02 1.49 -5.11
C ALA A 59 -21.31 2.41 -4.10
N ASP A 60 -19.98 2.32 -4.01
CA ASP A 60 -19.18 2.95 -2.94
C ASP A 60 -18.34 4.14 -3.45
N GLY A 61 -18.24 4.31 -4.77
CA GLY A 61 -17.34 5.26 -5.40
C GLY A 61 -15.89 4.78 -5.43
N GLN A 62 -14.97 5.68 -5.75
CA GLN A 62 -13.56 5.33 -5.97
C GLN A 62 -12.76 5.27 -4.67
N LEU A 63 -13.03 4.24 -3.87
CA LEU A 63 -12.34 3.95 -2.63
C LEU A 63 -11.43 2.73 -2.76
N LEU A 64 -10.40 2.69 -1.91
CA LEU A 64 -9.54 1.53 -1.72
C LEU A 64 -9.79 0.96 -0.32
N GLY A 65 -9.82 -0.35 -0.22
CA GLY A 65 -9.63 -1.02 1.06
C GLY A 65 -8.14 -1.14 1.42
N PHE A 66 -7.86 -1.56 2.64
CA PHE A 66 -6.50 -1.71 3.16
C PHE A 66 -5.69 -2.77 2.41
N ARG A 67 -6.33 -3.84 1.94
CA ARG A 67 -5.61 -4.82 1.12
C ARG A 67 -5.24 -4.24 -0.23
N ASP A 68 -6.10 -3.42 -0.85
CA ASP A 68 -5.75 -2.69 -2.09
C ASP A 68 -4.57 -1.73 -1.85
N LEU A 69 -4.52 -1.06 -0.69
CA LEU A 69 -3.39 -0.21 -0.30
C LEU A 69 -2.09 -1.02 -0.20
N VAL A 70 -2.14 -2.23 0.36
CA VAL A 70 -0.99 -3.14 0.47
C VAL A 70 -0.55 -3.66 -0.91
N GLU A 71 -1.48 -4.09 -1.77
CA GLU A 71 -1.17 -4.49 -3.15
C GLU A 71 -0.45 -3.34 -3.88
N ALA A 72 -1.03 -2.14 -3.84
CA ALA A 72 -0.47 -0.96 -4.48
C ALA A 72 0.93 -0.60 -3.94
N ARG A 73 1.17 -0.76 -2.63
CA ARG A 73 2.50 -0.56 -2.02
C ARG A 73 3.54 -1.51 -2.60
N ILE A 74 3.19 -2.78 -2.78
CA ILE A 74 4.11 -3.81 -3.29
C ILE A 74 4.36 -3.58 -4.79
N VAL A 75 3.34 -3.27 -5.57
CA VAL A 75 3.46 -2.88 -6.98
C VAL A 75 4.35 -1.62 -7.13
N ALA A 76 4.23 -0.64 -6.23
CA ALA A 76 5.10 0.53 -6.19
C ALA A 76 6.56 0.16 -5.98
N ALA A 77 6.84 -0.70 -5.01
CA ALA A 77 8.17 -1.17 -4.69
C ALA A 77 8.79 -1.93 -5.89
N LEU A 78 8.05 -2.84 -6.50
CA LEU A 78 8.48 -3.58 -7.70
C LEU A 78 8.77 -2.64 -8.86
N THR A 79 7.88 -1.67 -9.14
CA THR A 79 8.13 -0.76 -10.26
C THR A 79 9.32 0.18 -9.99
N LYS A 80 9.56 0.58 -8.73
CA LYS A 80 10.77 1.33 -8.34
C LYS A 80 12.04 0.51 -8.53
N ALA A 81 11.95 -0.81 -8.44
CA ALA A 81 13.01 -1.76 -8.78
C ALA A 81 13.08 -2.09 -10.29
N HIS A 82 12.46 -1.27 -11.15
CA HIS A 82 12.45 -1.38 -12.61
C HIS A 82 11.70 -2.58 -13.19
N PHE A 83 10.72 -3.11 -12.46
CA PHE A 83 9.84 -4.15 -13.01
C PHE A 83 8.83 -3.57 -13.98
N GLY A 84 8.68 -4.20 -15.14
CA GLY A 84 7.63 -3.87 -16.08
C GLY A 84 6.24 -4.16 -15.51
N LEU A 85 5.25 -3.32 -15.83
CA LEU A 85 3.85 -3.61 -15.51
C LEU A 85 3.33 -4.93 -16.10
N PRO A 86 3.75 -5.38 -17.30
CA PRO A 86 3.38 -6.71 -17.80
C PRO A 86 3.82 -7.85 -16.87
N THR A 87 5.06 -7.78 -16.38
CA THR A 87 5.64 -8.72 -15.41
C THR A 87 4.88 -8.70 -14.11
N ILE A 88 4.62 -7.50 -13.55
CA ILE A 88 3.87 -7.37 -12.31
C ILE A 88 2.46 -7.93 -12.47
N ARG A 89 1.80 -7.71 -13.62
CA ARG A 89 0.48 -8.29 -13.92
C ARG A 89 0.53 -9.82 -13.94
N ALA A 90 1.51 -10.40 -14.64
CA ALA A 90 1.71 -11.85 -14.64
C ALA A 90 1.92 -12.37 -13.21
N CYS A 91 2.65 -11.61 -12.38
CA CYS A 91 2.85 -11.97 -10.98
C CYS A 91 1.57 -11.99 -10.17
N ILE A 92 0.71 -10.99 -10.37
CA ILE A 92 -0.58 -10.92 -9.70
C ILE A 92 -1.47 -12.08 -10.16
N THR A 93 -1.58 -12.33 -11.47
CA THR A 93 -2.41 -13.43 -11.99
C THR A 93 -1.96 -14.78 -11.44
N ALA A 94 -0.68 -15.12 -11.54
CA ALA A 94 -0.17 -16.38 -11.02
C ALA A 94 -0.30 -16.48 -9.49
N GLY A 95 -0.15 -15.34 -8.79
CA GLY A 95 -0.41 -15.26 -7.36
C GLY A 95 -1.87 -15.57 -7.00
N ARG A 96 -2.84 -15.06 -7.76
CA ARG A 96 -4.26 -15.37 -7.57
C ARG A 96 -4.55 -16.85 -7.79
N ASP A 97 -4.06 -17.40 -8.89
CA ASP A 97 -4.29 -18.80 -9.25
C ASP A 97 -3.73 -19.76 -8.19
N LEU A 98 -2.56 -19.42 -7.64
CA LEU A 98 -1.87 -20.26 -6.65
C LEU A 98 -2.40 -20.10 -5.23
N LEU A 99 -2.80 -18.88 -4.83
CA LEU A 99 -3.23 -18.58 -3.47
C LEU A 99 -4.75 -18.56 -3.30
N GLY A 100 -5.51 -18.59 -4.40
CA GLY A 100 -6.97 -18.54 -4.38
C GLY A 100 -7.53 -17.22 -3.83
N ASP A 101 -6.78 -16.12 -3.93
CA ASP A 101 -7.18 -14.81 -3.40
C ASP A 101 -6.91 -13.70 -4.42
N GLU A 102 -7.92 -12.87 -4.67
CA GLU A 102 -7.90 -11.74 -5.62
C GLU A 102 -6.77 -10.73 -5.36
N ARG A 103 -6.27 -10.67 -4.11
CA ARG A 103 -5.22 -9.75 -3.63
C ARG A 103 -4.08 -10.57 -3.04
N PRO A 104 -3.28 -11.25 -3.87
CA PRO A 104 -2.33 -12.25 -3.41
C PRO A 104 -1.19 -11.65 -2.59
N PHE A 105 -0.68 -10.44 -2.90
CA PHE A 105 0.48 -9.88 -2.21
C PHE A 105 0.20 -9.48 -0.75
N SER A 106 -1.06 -9.18 -0.44
CA SER A 106 -1.54 -8.85 0.91
C SER A 106 -1.85 -10.08 1.77
N THR A 107 -1.67 -11.31 1.27
CA THR A 107 -1.92 -12.54 2.02
C THR A 107 -0.76 -12.92 2.95
N ARG A 108 -1.07 -13.63 4.04
CA ARG A 108 -0.04 -14.23 4.93
C ARG A 108 0.77 -15.29 4.20
N ALA A 109 0.13 -16.05 3.30
CA ALA A 109 0.81 -17.03 2.45
C ALA A 109 1.90 -16.37 1.61
N PHE A 110 1.63 -15.20 1.02
CA PHE A 110 2.65 -14.44 0.32
C PHE A 110 3.75 -13.90 1.24
N LYS A 111 3.47 -13.50 2.49
CA LYS A 111 4.57 -13.12 3.42
C LYS A 111 5.49 -14.28 3.77
N THR A 112 4.93 -15.46 3.97
CA THR A 112 5.64 -16.65 4.49
C THR A 112 6.38 -17.38 3.38
N ASP A 113 5.67 -17.70 2.30
CA ASP A 113 6.18 -18.47 1.17
C ASP A 113 6.49 -17.60 -0.05
N GLY A 114 6.26 -16.29 0.03
CA GLY A 114 6.38 -15.36 -1.10
C GLY A 114 7.70 -15.41 -1.82
N ARG A 115 8.80 -15.80 -1.16
CA ARG A 115 10.08 -15.94 -1.87
C ARG A 115 9.97 -17.05 -2.90
N ARG A 116 9.50 -18.22 -2.49
CA ARG A 116 9.31 -19.35 -3.38
C ARG A 116 8.23 -19.03 -4.41
N LEU A 117 7.08 -18.52 -3.95
CA LEU A 117 5.98 -18.16 -4.85
C LEU A 117 6.44 -17.14 -5.88
N PHE A 118 7.12 -16.07 -5.49
CA PHE A 118 7.63 -15.06 -6.42
C PHE A 118 8.60 -15.64 -7.44
N LEU A 119 9.48 -16.56 -7.04
CA LEU A 119 10.38 -17.23 -7.97
C LEU A 119 9.64 -18.14 -8.95
N ASP A 120 8.70 -18.93 -8.46
CA ASP A 120 7.86 -19.83 -9.27
C ASP A 120 6.99 -19.02 -10.24
N ILE A 121 6.38 -17.93 -9.75
CA ILE A 121 5.55 -16.98 -10.49
C ILE A 121 6.35 -16.25 -11.59
N THR A 122 7.59 -15.88 -11.30
CA THR A 122 8.45 -15.14 -12.24
C THR A 122 9.26 -16.06 -13.13
N ASP A 123 9.07 -17.38 -13.04
CA ASP A 123 9.74 -18.34 -13.90
C ASP A 123 9.16 -18.30 -15.31
N GLY A 124 10.04 -18.14 -16.31
CA GLY A 124 9.64 -17.98 -17.71
C GLY A 124 9.15 -16.57 -18.10
N VAL A 125 9.08 -15.61 -17.18
CA VAL A 125 8.74 -14.22 -17.53
C VAL A 125 9.92 -13.55 -18.23
N GLN A 126 9.74 -13.17 -19.49
CA GLN A 126 10.75 -12.46 -20.30
C GLN A 126 10.81 -10.97 -19.95
N ASP A 127 11.31 -10.65 -18.74
CA ASP A 127 11.64 -9.29 -18.32
C ASP A 127 13.17 -9.15 -18.20
N PRO A 128 13.80 -8.12 -18.79
CA PRO A 128 15.24 -7.87 -18.65
C PRO A 128 15.71 -7.77 -17.18
N ALA A 129 14.85 -7.30 -16.26
CA ALA A 129 15.14 -7.26 -14.83
C ALA A 129 15.18 -8.67 -14.18
N MET A 130 14.73 -9.70 -14.89
CA MET A 130 14.54 -11.08 -14.44
C MET A 130 15.37 -12.08 -15.25
N TYR A 131 16.41 -11.62 -15.94
CA TYR A 131 17.23 -12.43 -16.85
C TYR A 131 17.86 -13.67 -16.18
N ASP A 132 18.11 -13.64 -14.87
CA ASP A 132 18.57 -14.81 -14.13
C ASP A 132 17.89 -14.98 -12.75
N LEU A 133 17.97 -16.20 -12.22
CA LEU A 133 17.42 -16.57 -10.91
C LEU A 133 18.02 -15.72 -9.76
N LYS A 134 19.27 -15.26 -9.88
CA LYS A 134 19.94 -14.47 -8.82
C LYS A 134 19.36 -13.06 -8.74
N ALA A 135 19.05 -12.44 -9.88
CA ALA A 135 18.38 -11.15 -9.96
C ALA A 135 16.99 -11.23 -9.31
N ARG A 136 16.20 -12.25 -9.67
CA ARG A 136 14.88 -12.50 -9.07
C ARG A 136 14.94 -12.65 -7.55
N GLN A 137 15.88 -13.47 -7.05
CA GLN A 137 16.09 -13.66 -5.62
C GLN A 137 16.52 -12.38 -4.90
N ARG A 138 17.38 -11.58 -5.54
CA ARG A 138 17.84 -10.29 -5.00
C ARG A 138 16.68 -9.31 -4.87
N VAL A 139 15.86 -9.18 -5.91
CA VAL A 139 14.68 -8.29 -5.85
C VAL A 139 13.76 -8.71 -4.72
N PHE A 140 13.45 -9.99 -4.61
CA PHE A 140 12.56 -10.44 -3.54
C PHE A 140 13.11 -10.05 -2.16
N ARG A 141 14.41 -10.29 -1.92
CA ARG A 141 15.07 -9.97 -0.65
C ARG A 141 15.18 -8.47 -0.39
N ASP A 142 15.51 -7.66 -1.40
CA ASP A 142 15.89 -6.26 -1.23
C ASP A 142 14.72 -5.28 -1.45
N VAL A 143 13.62 -5.75 -2.05
CA VAL A 143 12.48 -4.91 -2.46
C VAL A 143 11.18 -5.42 -1.85
N VAL A 144 10.85 -6.70 -2.08
CA VAL A 144 9.56 -7.25 -1.63
C VAL A 144 9.55 -7.45 -0.12
N MET A 145 10.56 -8.10 0.45
CA MET A 145 10.64 -8.34 1.89
C MET A 145 10.61 -7.05 2.74
N PRO A 146 11.37 -5.99 2.41
CA PRO A 146 11.26 -4.70 3.10
C PRO A 146 9.89 -4.03 2.93
N SER A 147 9.20 -4.25 1.80
CA SER A 147 7.84 -3.73 1.63
C SER A 147 6.81 -4.46 2.51
N LEU A 148 7.13 -5.66 2.98
CA LEU A 148 6.30 -6.48 3.86
C LEU A 148 6.68 -6.39 5.35
N SER A 149 7.85 -5.86 5.69
CA SER A 149 8.40 -5.95 7.06
C SER A 149 7.62 -5.13 8.09
N ASP A 150 7.09 -3.98 7.68
CA ASP A 150 6.30 -3.10 8.56
C ASP A 150 4.80 -3.44 8.56
N LEU A 151 4.40 -4.55 7.95
CA LEU A 151 3.04 -5.06 7.96
C LEU A 151 2.90 -6.17 9.00
N ASP A 152 1.93 -6.03 9.90
CA ASP A 152 1.47 -7.15 10.71
C ASP A 152 0.43 -7.94 9.90
N PHE A 153 0.47 -9.27 10.05
CA PHE A 153 -0.42 -10.18 9.35
C PHE A 153 -1.21 -10.99 10.36
N GLY A 154 -2.52 -11.06 10.11
CA GLY A 154 -3.45 -11.92 10.80
C GLY A 154 -3.34 -13.38 10.40
N PRO A 155 -4.39 -14.19 10.63
CA PRO A 155 -4.47 -15.55 10.12
C PRO A 155 -4.35 -15.61 8.59
N ASN A 156 -5.01 -14.68 7.89
CA ASN A 156 -5.20 -14.78 6.44
C ASN A 156 -4.45 -13.71 5.64
N ALA A 157 -4.45 -12.45 6.11
CA ALA A 157 -3.97 -11.31 5.33
C ALA A 157 -3.34 -10.23 6.22
N ALA A 158 -2.80 -9.19 5.59
CA ALA A 158 -2.29 -8.00 6.26
C ALA A 158 -3.42 -7.33 7.05
N GLU A 159 -3.16 -7.03 8.33
CA GLU A 159 -4.13 -6.42 9.25
C GLU A 159 -3.77 -4.98 9.57
N ARG A 160 -2.50 -4.59 9.56
CA ARG A 160 -2.09 -3.22 9.87
C ARG A 160 -0.71 -2.90 9.34
N TRP A 161 -0.47 -1.61 9.12
CA TRP A 161 0.79 -1.08 8.62
C TRP A 161 1.40 -0.08 9.59
N TRP A 162 2.59 -0.40 10.11
CA TRP A 162 3.43 0.53 10.86
C TRP A 162 4.07 1.56 9.91
N LEU A 163 3.63 2.81 10.01
CA LEU A 163 3.96 3.87 9.04
C LEU A 163 5.33 4.50 9.28
N VAL A 164 5.94 4.23 10.45
CA VAL A 164 7.30 4.66 10.78
C VAL A 164 8.20 3.43 10.84
N PRO A 165 9.14 3.26 9.89
CA PRO A 165 9.98 2.07 9.82
C PRO A 165 10.69 1.76 11.14
N GLY A 166 10.58 0.51 11.59
CA GLY A 166 11.20 0.04 12.83
C GLY A 166 10.57 0.58 14.14
N LYS A 167 9.45 1.32 14.06
CA LYS A 167 8.74 1.84 15.25
C LYS A 167 7.27 1.44 15.26
N ARG A 168 6.76 1.16 16.45
CA ARG A 168 5.35 0.85 16.70
C ARG A 168 4.58 2.04 17.28
N THR A 169 4.79 3.23 16.71
CA THR A 169 4.19 4.48 17.21
C THR A 169 3.04 4.97 16.35
N ILE A 170 3.17 4.91 15.03
CA ILE A 170 2.15 5.36 14.07
C ILE A 170 1.71 4.18 13.21
N VAL A 171 0.41 3.98 13.07
CA VAL A 171 -0.17 2.83 12.38
C VAL A 171 -1.33 3.25 11.48
N ALA A 172 -1.46 2.60 10.33
CA ALA A 172 -2.70 2.51 9.57
C ALA A 172 -3.34 1.15 9.89
N ASP A 173 -4.50 1.19 10.54
CA ASP A 173 -5.23 0.00 10.99
C ASP A 173 -6.68 0.11 10.48
N PRO A 174 -7.11 -0.72 9.52
CA PRO A 174 -8.41 -0.61 8.87
C PRO A 174 -9.61 -0.77 9.81
N GLU A 175 -9.41 -1.39 10.98
CA GLU A 175 -10.45 -1.54 12.01
C GLU A 175 -10.56 -0.28 12.89
N ARG A 176 -9.60 0.65 12.80
CA ARG A 176 -9.54 1.86 13.64
C ARG A 176 -9.49 3.11 12.77
N SER A 177 -10.41 4.04 13.02
CA SER A 177 -10.47 5.30 12.26
C SER A 177 -10.46 5.08 10.73
N PHE A 178 -11.10 3.99 10.29
CA PHE A 178 -11.17 3.57 8.88
C PHE A 178 -9.80 3.44 8.20
N GLY A 179 -8.74 3.12 8.94
CA GLY A 179 -7.41 2.96 8.38
C GLY A 179 -6.59 4.24 8.27
N GLN A 180 -7.13 5.39 8.69
CA GLN A 180 -6.36 6.63 8.74
C GLN A 180 -5.14 6.51 9.67
N PRO A 181 -4.02 7.21 9.36
CA PRO A 181 -2.86 7.23 10.23
C PRO A 181 -3.19 7.72 11.65
N ILE A 182 -2.89 6.89 12.63
CA ILE A 182 -3.14 7.16 14.05
C ILE A 182 -1.89 6.92 14.89
N VAL A 183 -1.81 7.62 16.03
CA VAL A 183 -0.95 7.24 17.13
C VAL A 183 -1.48 5.93 17.71
N ALA A 184 -0.69 4.87 17.61
CA ALA A 184 -1.15 3.51 17.89
C ALA A 184 -1.71 3.33 19.30
N ALA A 185 -1.08 3.98 20.30
CA ALA A 185 -1.45 3.87 21.71
C ALA A 185 -2.81 4.51 22.06
N SER A 186 -3.18 5.61 21.41
CA SER A 186 -4.41 6.36 21.75
C SER A 186 -5.50 6.33 20.68
N GLY A 187 -5.16 6.00 19.42
CA GLY A 187 -6.06 6.15 18.29
C GLY A 187 -6.20 7.59 17.78
N LEU A 188 -5.45 8.54 18.34
CA LEU A 188 -5.46 9.92 17.91
C LEU A 188 -4.90 10.05 16.47
N LEU A 189 -5.66 10.66 15.57
CA LEU A 189 -5.22 10.92 14.20
C LEU A 189 -3.94 11.75 14.18
N THR A 190 -2.98 11.40 13.33
CA THR A 190 -1.73 12.17 13.19
C THR A 190 -2.01 13.59 12.67
N ALA A 191 -2.98 13.74 11.77
CA ALA A 191 -3.46 15.04 11.32
C ALA A 191 -4.02 15.89 12.47
N ARG A 192 -4.68 15.26 13.45
CA ARG A 192 -5.16 15.96 14.65
C ARG A 192 -4.00 16.39 15.54
N VAL A 193 -2.98 15.55 15.72
CA VAL A 193 -1.76 15.92 16.46
C VAL A 193 -1.13 17.20 15.88
N VAL A 194 -1.07 17.34 14.55
CA VAL A 194 -0.55 18.55 13.91
C VAL A 194 -1.43 19.77 14.18
N GLN A 195 -2.76 19.61 14.19
CA GLN A 195 -3.68 20.71 14.54
C GLN A 195 -3.49 21.16 16.00
N GLU A 196 -3.39 20.20 16.92
CA GLU A 196 -3.20 20.48 18.35
C GLU A 196 -1.85 21.14 18.62
N LEU A 197 -0.78 20.71 17.93
CA LEU A 197 0.53 21.36 18.05
C LEU A 197 0.50 22.82 17.57
N LYS A 198 -0.27 23.14 16.53
CA LYS A 198 -0.46 24.51 16.07
C LYS A 198 -1.21 25.38 17.09
N ALA A 199 -2.15 24.79 17.83
CA ALA A 199 -2.91 25.48 18.87
C ALA A 199 -2.11 25.66 20.16
N GLU A 200 -1.47 24.60 20.65
CA GLU A 200 -0.80 24.55 21.96
C GLU A 200 0.63 25.10 21.94
N GLY A 201 1.28 25.10 20.77
CA GLY A 201 2.64 25.61 20.55
C GLY A 201 3.76 24.77 21.18
N SER A 202 3.47 23.61 21.79
CA SER A 202 4.47 22.76 22.45
C SER A 202 4.12 21.28 22.33
N VAL A 203 5.13 20.48 21.97
CA VAL A 203 5.05 19.01 21.92
C VAL A 203 4.76 18.43 23.30
N GLU A 204 5.38 18.98 24.34
CA GLU A 204 5.24 18.54 25.73
C GLU A 204 3.83 18.82 26.26
N ARG A 205 3.21 19.95 25.87
CA ARG A 205 1.82 20.25 26.22
C ARG A 205 0.84 19.27 25.58
N VAL A 206 0.97 19.04 24.27
CA VAL A 206 0.11 18.07 23.56
C VAL A 206 0.30 16.65 24.12
N ALA A 207 1.55 16.25 24.38
CA ALA A 207 1.86 14.97 25.02
C ALA A 207 1.15 14.83 26.37
N LYS A 208 1.18 15.87 27.21
CA LYS A 208 0.49 15.89 28.50
C LYS A 208 -1.05 15.88 28.35
N LEU A 209 -1.59 16.63 27.40
CA LEU A 209 -3.04 16.75 27.18
C LEU A 209 -3.68 15.41 26.79
N TYR A 210 -2.98 14.64 25.96
CA TYR A 210 -3.46 13.35 25.45
C TYR A 210 -2.90 12.13 26.21
N ASP A 211 -2.15 12.35 27.30
CA ASP A 211 -1.44 11.31 28.06
C ASP A 211 -0.60 10.38 27.16
N LEU A 212 0.19 11.00 26.27
CA LEU A 212 1.00 10.32 25.27
C LEU A 212 2.50 10.56 25.50
N PRO A 213 3.36 9.56 25.18
CA PRO A 213 4.79 9.79 25.17
C PRO A 213 5.17 10.87 24.15
N VAL A 214 6.04 11.82 24.54
CA VAL A 214 6.58 12.87 23.66
C VAL A 214 7.12 12.32 22.34
N ARG A 215 7.74 11.13 22.37
CA ARG A 215 8.23 10.44 21.17
C ARG A 215 7.13 10.13 20.14
N ALA A 216 5.91 9.80 20.59
CA ALA A 216 4.80 9.48 19.71
C ALA A 216 4.28 10.73 19.01
N ILE A 217 4.23 11.86 19.72
CA ILE A 217 3.87 13.17 19.15
C ILE A 217 4.92 13.60 18.10
N ARG A 218 6.21 13.42 18.39
CA ARG A 218 7.30 13.72 17.44
C ARG A 218 7.24 12.82 16.20
N ASP A 219 6.99 11.54 16.37
CA ASP A 219 6.84 10.59 15.25
C ASP A 219 5.62 10.95 14.37
N ALA A 220 4.49 11.32 14.98
CA ALA A 220 3.30 11.77 14.26
C ALA A 220 3.58 13.05 13.45
N LEU A 221 4.26 14.03 14.06
CA LEU A 221 4.63 15.27 13.38
C LEU A 221 5.58 15.02 12.20
N LYS A 222 6.59 14.17 12.40
CA LYS A 222 7.52 13.81 11.33
C LYS A 222 6.78 13.11 10.19
N PHE A 223 5.94 12.13 10.51
CA PHE A 223 5.14 11.40 9.53
C PHE A 223 4.25 12.32 8.70
N GLU A 224 3.51 13.24 9.33
CA GLU A 224 2.66 14.20 8.61
C GLU A 224 3.45 15.18 7.73
N SER A 225 4.63 15.60 8.19
CA SER A 225 5.52 16.46 7.41
C SER A 225 6.01 15.73 6.15
N ASP A 226 6.45 14.48 6.29
CA ASP A 226 6.85 13.62 5.18
C ASP A 226 5.67 13.36 4.22
N LEU A 227 4.45 13.17 4.76
CA LEU A 227 3.23 12.97 3.99
C LEU A 227 2.86 14.21 3.17
N GLN A 228 2.98 15.41 3.74
CA GLN A 228 2.75 16.68 3.05
C GLN A 228 3.75 16.91 1.91
N LEU A 229 5.03 16.61 2.13
CA LEU A 229 6.04 16.69 1.07
C LEU A 229 5.71 15.77 -0.11
N ARG A 230 5.18 14.57 0.14
CA ARG A 230 4.74 13.65 -0.92
C ARG A 230 3.51 14.13 -1.67
N LYS A 231 2.62 14.91 -1.04
CA LYS A 231 1.45 15.50 -1.72
C LYS A 231 1.84 16.65 -2.63
N ALA A 232 2.93 17.34 -2.33
CA ALA A 232 3.43 18.48 -3.08
C ALA A 232 4.35 18.11 -4.26
N ALA A 233 4.85 16.86 -4.29
CA ALA A 233 5.73 16.32 -5.32
C ALA A 233 4.94 15.60 -6.43
#